data_AF-A0A6I7PT86-F1
#
_entry.id   AF-A0A6I7PT86-F1
#
_cell.length_a   1.000
_cell.length_b   1.000
_cell.length_c   1.000
_cell.angle_alpha   90.00
_cell.angle_beta   90.00
_cell.angle_gamma   90.00
#
_symmetry.space_group_name_H-M   'P 1'
#
loop_
_entity.id
_entity.type
_entity.pdbx_description
1 polymer ?
#
loop_
_entity_poly.entity_id
_entity_poly.type
_entity_poly.pdbx_seq_one_letter_code
_entity_poly.pdbx_strand_id
1 'polypeptide(L)'
;MHHDAQHARRTKHGAGVRASRGRAFTLLELLVCVAVIGVLAGLVAGAARHAVHASHRAVCANNLRWLHGAVAAYMQDHRETLPWAVDPYSLAWDRHDPVEAIAPYLDVAAPFIDEEDVVVTGQPWECPASREVAGRHGSSYDYPPHRLMLKHGRTRVTRFHAASPWQPIWMDREFDAHPGAGKMAARFDGAVGRWSELRR
;
A
#
# COMPACT_ATOMS: atom_id res chain seq x y z
N MET A 1 -65.52 -9.70 65.52
CA MET A 1 -64.85 -8.59 66.23
C MET A 1 -64.23 -9.15 67.50
N HIS A 2 -62.97 -9.58 67.47
CA HIS A 2 -62.13 -9.85 68.65
C HIS A 2 -60.69 -10.13 68.21
N HIS A 3 -59.76 -9.76 69.09
CA HIS A 3 -58.32 -10.10 69.17
C HIS A 3 -57.32 -9.21 68.43
N ASP A 4 -56.86 -8.19 69.17
CA ASP A 4 -55.47 -8.00 69.59
C ASP A 4 -54.39 -8.84 68.89
N ALA A 5 -53.36 -8.15 68.39
CA ALA A 5 -51.98 -8.50 68.68
C ALA A 5 -51.03 -7.36 68.25
N GLN A 6 -50.60 -6.59 69.25
CA GLN A 6 -49.41 -5.76 69.16
C GLN A 6 -48.19 -6.65 68.97
N HIS A 7 -47.46 -6.48 67.86
CA HIS A 7 -46.09 -6.96 67.74
C HIS A 7 -45.12 -5.79 67.74
N ALA A 8 -44.60 -5.51 68.93
CA ALA A 8 -43.39 -4.73 69.10
C ALA A 8 -42.19 -5.48 68.50
N ARG A 9 -41.50 -4.88 67.53
CA ARG A 9 -40.14 -5.27 67.14
C ARG A 9 -39.21 -4.06 67.12
N ARG A 10 -38.44 -3.97 68.20
CA ARG A 10 -37.03 -3.53 68.35
C ARG A 10 -36.43 -2.65 67.26
N THR A 11 -35.92 -1.51 67.74
CA THR A 11 -34.88 -0.65 67.17
C THR A 11 -33.60 -1.41 66.76
N LYS A 12 -32.88 -0.91 65.75
CA LYS A 12 -31.41 -0.74 65.72
C LYS A 12 -30.90 -0.16 64.39
N HIS A 13 -30.36 1.07 64.48
CA HIS A 13 -29.24 1.69 63.75
C HIS A 13 -28.76 1.02 62.44
N GLY A 14 -28.91 1.75 61.33
CA GLY A 14 -28.23 1.49 60.06
C GLY A 14 -27.68 2.78 59.49
N ALA A 15 -26.35 2.90 59.53
CA ALA A 15 -25.48 3.96 59.05
C ALA A 15 -26.08 4.98 58.07
N GLY A 16 -25.97 6.27 58.41
CA GLY A 16 -26.05 7.33 57.42
C GLY A 16 -25.05 7.04 56.31
N VAL A 17 -25.55 6.71 55.13
CA VAL A 17 -24.78 6.75 53.89
C VAL A 17 -24.30 8.19 53.80
N ARG A 18 -23.04 8.45 54.16
CA ARG A 18 -22.37 9.67 53.74
C ARG A 18 -22.42 9.61 52.22
N ALA A 19 -23.40 10.28 51.62
CA ALA A 19 -23.40 10.53 50.20
C ALA A 19 -22.06 11.18 49.92
N SER A 20 -21.12 10.40 49.37
CA SER A 20 -19.87 10.94 48.87
C SER A 20 -20.31 11.99 47.88
N ARG A 21 -20.17 13.26 48.25
CA ARG A 21 -20.42 14.38 47.35
C ARG A 21 -19.50 14.14 46.17
N GLY A 22 -20.05 13.54 45.11
CA GLY A 22 -19.34 13.28 43.87
C GLY A 22 -18.79 14.62 43.43
N ARG A 23 -17.48 14.71 43.24
CA ARG A 23 -16.82 15.89 42.72
C ARG A 23 -17.42 16.14 41.34
N ALA A 24 -18.33 17.10 41.23
CA ALA A 24 -18.81 17.58 39.95
C ALA A 24 -17.64 18.30 39.28
N PHE A 25 -17.30 17.88 38.07
CA PHE A 25 -16.27 18.51 37.25
C PHE A 25 -16.65 19.98 37.04
N THR A 26 -15.69 20.87 37.23
CA THR A 26 -15.88 22.28 36.91
C THR A 26 -15.88 22.46 35.39
N LEU A 27 -16.64 23.45 34.89
CA LEU A 27 -16.65 23.83 33.47
C LEU A 27 -15.24 24.12 32.96
N LEU A 28 -14.40 24.69 33.83
CA LEU A 28 -13.00 25.00 33.54
C LEU A 28 -12.15 23.74 33.35
N GLU A 29 -12.29 22.74 34.21
CA GLU A 29 -11.56 21.47 34.08
C GLU A 29 -11.88 20.78 32.75
N LEU A 30 -13.16 20.73 32.36
CA LEU A 30 -13.54 20.16 31.07
C LEU A 30 -12.98 20.99 29.89
N LEU A 31 -13.04 22.33 30.00
CA LEU A 31 -12.53 23.25 28.96
C LEU A 31 -11.02 23.10 28.73
N VAL A 32 -10.24 23.03 29.81
CA VAL A 32 -8.79 22.83 29.73
C VAL A 32 -8.47 21.45 29.15
N CYS A 33 -9.21 20.39 29.54
CA CYS A 33 -9.02 19.06 28.98
C CYS A 33 -9.23 19.02 27.47
N VAL A 34 -10.33 19.57 26.95
CA VAL A 34 -10.55 19.60 25.50
C VAL A 34 -9.55 20.49 24.77
N ALA A 35 -9.09 21.58 25.39
CA ALA A 35 -8.02 22.41 24.84
C ALA A 35 -6.70 21.64 24.72
N VAL A 36 -6.28 20.90 25.75
CA VAL A 36 -5.07 20.07 25.72
C VAL A 36 -5.20 18.95 24.70
N ILE A 37 -6.33 18.24 24.65
CA ILE A 37 -6.58 17.21 23.64
C ILE A 37 -6.51 17.79 22.22
N GLY A 38 -7.09 18.98 22.01
CA GLY A 38 -7.04 19.67 20.72
C GLY A 38 -5.61 20.00 20.28
N VAL A 39 -4.78 20.52 21.19
CA VAL A 39 -3.36 20.79 20.92
C VAL A 39 -2.60 19.50 20.59
N LEU A 40 -2.77 18.44 21.39
CA LEU A 40 -2.11 17.16 21.16
C LEU A 40 -2.56 16.51 19.84
N ALA A 41 -3.85 16.54 19.54
CA ALA A 41 -4.40 16.02 18.29
C ALA A 41 -3.86 16.79 17.07
N GLY A 42 -3.73 18.12 17.17
CA GLY A 42 -3.14 18.96 16.13
C GLY A 42 -1.68 18.61 15.84
N LEU A 43 -0.88 18.35 16.88
CA LEU A 43 0.51 17.92 16.73
C LEU A 43 0.63 16.52 16.10
N VAL A 44 -0.24 15.58 16.51
CA VAL A 44 -0.26 14.22 15.96
C VAL A 44 -0.70 14.21 14.49
N ALA A 45 -1.66 15.04 14.10
CA ALA A 45 -2.16 15.09 12.73
C ALA A 45 -1.08 15.44 11.70
N GLY A 46 -0.17 16.38 12.03
CA GLY A 46 0.95 16.74 11.16
C GLY A 46 1.96 15.60 11.00
N ALA A 47 2.36 14.96 12.11
CA ALA A 47 3.30 13.84 12.10
C ALA A 47 2.75 12.60 11.37
N ALA A 48 1.44 12.35 11.46
CA ALA A 48 0.79 11.21 10.83
C ALA A 48 0.91 11.22 9.29
N ARG A 49 0.84 12.38 8.64
CA ARG A 49 0.96 12.49 7.17
C ARG A 49 2.31 11.99 6.67
N HIS A 50 3.40 12.38 7.36
CA HIS A 50 4.74 11.90 7.01
C HIS A 50 4.88 10.39 7.20
N ALA A 51 4.31 9.84 8.28
CA ALA A 51 4.31 8.40 8.53
C ALA A 51 3.57 7.61 7.43
N VAL A 52 2.43 8.12 6.95
CA VAL A 52 1.68 7.51 5.84
C VAL A 52 2.49 7.53 4.54
N HIS A 53 3.08 8.66 4.16
CA HIS A 53 3.94 8.72 2.96
C HIS A 53 5.14 7.77 3.05
N ALA A 54 5.76 7.65 4.24
CA ALA A 54 6.84 6.69 4.46
C ALA A 54 6.35 5.24 4.34
N SER A 55 5.17 4.92 4.88
CA SER A 55 4.53 3.61 4.77
C SER A 55 4.24 3.25 3.31
N HIS A 56 3.64 4.18 2.54
CA HIS A 56 3.34 3.96 1.13
C HIS A 56 4.61 3.69 0.31
N ARG A 57 5.70 4.44 0.58
CA ARG A 57 7.01 4.19 -0.05
C ARG A 57 7.55 2.80 0.29
N ALA A 58 7.41 2.36 1.54
CA ALA A 58 7.87 1.04 1.96
C ALA A 58 7.10 -0.09 1.25
N VAL A 59 5.77 0.05 1.12
CA VAL A 59 4.94 -0.89 0.36
C VAL A 59 5.33 -0.89 -1.12
N CYS A 60 5.45 0.29 -1.73
CA CYS A 60 5.82 0.42 -3.13
C CYS A 60 7.18 -0.23 -3.45
N ALA A 61 8.17 0.00 -2.58
CA ALA A 61 9.48 -0.64 -2.68
C ALA A 61 9.39 -2.16 -2.54
N ASN A 62 8.51 -2.68 -1.67
CA ASN A 62 8.30 -4.11 -1.52
C ASN A 62 7.62 -4.72 -2.74
N ASN A 63 6.63 -4.05 -3.32
CA ASN A 63 5.96 -4.50 -4.53
C ASN A 63 6.94 -4.60 -5.70
N LEU A 64 7.76 -3.58 -5.91
CA LEU A 64 8.82 -3.64 -6.92
C LEU A 64 9.80 -4.81 -6.69
N ARG A 65 10.11 -5.16 -5.43
CA ARG A 65 10.91 -6.36 -5.11
C ARG A 65 10.24 -7.64 -5.59
N TRP A 66 8.96 -7.78 -5.31
CA TRP A 66 8.18 -8.96 -5.71
C TRP A 66 8.14 -9.06 -7.23
N LEU A 67 7.79 -7.97 -7.92
CA LEU A 67 7.74 -7.91 -9.38
C LEU A 67 9.09 -8.25 -10.03
N HIS A 68 10.18 -7.73 -9.46
CA HIS A 68 11.53 -8.06 -9.92
C HIS A 68 11.87 -9.54 -9.70
N GLY A 69 11.56 -10.09 -8.52
CA GLY A 69 11.79 -11.50 -8.22
C GLY A 69 11.05 -12.41 -9.21
N ALA A 70 9.82 -12.05 -9.57
CA ALA A 70 9.03 -12.77 -10.55
C ALA A 70 9.62 -12.70 -11.97
N VAL A 71 10.14 -11.54 -12.39
CA VAL A 71 10.88 -11.45 -13.66
C VAL A 71 12.16 -12.28 -13.63
N ALA A 72 12.89 -12.28 -12.51
CA ALA A 72 14.10 -13.08 -12.38
C ALA A 72 13.80 -14.57 -12.47
N ALA A 73 12.71 -15.03 -11.83
CA ALA A 73 12.23 -16.41 -11.94
C ALA A 73 11.81 -16.76 -13.38
N TYR A 74 11.02 -15.89 -14.02
CA TYR A 74 10.68 -16.02 -15.45
C TYR A 74 11.92 -16.17 -16.32
N MET A 75 12.95 -15.35 -16.11
CA MET A 75 14.19 -15.45 -16.88
C MET A 75 14.90 -16.79 -16.72
N GLN A 76 14.84 -17.43 -15.55
CA GLN A 76 15.42 -18.77 -15.36
C GLN A 76 14.73 -19.80 -16.26
N ASP A 77 13.40 -19.74 -16.35
CA ASP A 77 12.60 -20.69 -17.13
C ASP A 77 12.61 -20.39 -18.64
N HIS A 78 12.84 -19.12 -19.00
CA HIS A 78 12.74 -18.62 -20.38
C HIS A 78 14.11 -18.24 -21.00
N ARG A 79 15.18 -18.98 -20.70
CA ARG A 79 16.52 -18.81 -21.31
C ARG A 79 17.06 -17.38 -21.21
N GLU A 80 16.97 -16.81 -20.01
CA GLU A 80 17.37 -15.44 -19.66
C GLU A 80 16.63 -14.33 -20.43
N THR A 81 15.54 -14.66 -21.12
CA THR A 81 14.73 -13.67 -21.84
C THR A 81 13.79 -12.96 -20.89
N LEU A 82 13.73 -11.64 -21.06
CA LEU A 82 12.76 -10.80 -20.41
C LEU A 82 11.35 -11.02 -21.03
N PRO A 83 10.27 -10.89 -20.23
CA PRO A 83 8.90 -10.95 -20.74
C PRO A 83 8.70 -10.00 -21.92
N TRP A 84 8.12 -10.52 -23.00
CA TRP A 84 7.78 -9.74 -24.18
C TRP A 84 6.63 -8.78 -23.87
N ALA A 85 6.74 -7.55 -24.36
CA ALA A 85 5.76 -6.49 -24.13
C ALA A 85 5.50 -5.73 -25.44
N VAL A 86 4.26 -5.74 -25.93
CA VAL A 86 3.84 -4.95 -27.10
C VAL A 86 3.35 -3.56 -26.65
N ASP A 87 2.59 -3.51 -25.55
CA ASP A 87 2.18 -2.27 -24.88
C ASP A 87 1.88 -2.62 -23.40
N PRO A 88 2.64 -2.12 -22.41
CA PRO A 88 2.38 -2.40 -20.99
C PRO A 88 1.29 -1.49 -20.40
N TYR A 89 0.57 -0.71 -21.22
CA TYR A 89 -0.38 0.30 -20.74
C TYR A 89 -1.83 0.00 -21.03
N SER A 90 -2.12 -1.15 -21.63
CA SER A 90 -3.44 -1.38 -22.19
C SER A 90 -3.84 -2.84 -22.02
N LEU A 91 -4.67 -3.08 -21.01
CA LEU A 91 -5.59 -4.23 -20.94
C LEU A 91 -6.47 -4.34 -22.20
N ALA A 92 -6.44 -3.36 -23.11
CA ALA A 92 -7.23 -3.33 -24.35
C ALA A 92 -6.59 -4.06 -25.55
N TRP A 93 -5.40 -4.67 -25.42
CA TRP A 93 -4.81 -5.47 -26.51
C TRP A 93 -4.49 -6.90 -26.05
N ASP A 94 -5.23 -7.84 -26.63
CA ASP A 94 -5.29 -9.28 -26.37
C ASP A 94 -3.93 -10.02 -26.42
N ARG A 95 -3.14 -9.88 -25.34
CA ARG A 95 -1.94 -10.65 -24.93
C ARG A 95 -0.59 -10.00 -25.20
N HIS A 96 0.32 -10.33 -24.27
CA HIS A 96 1.69 -9.86 -24.07
C HIS A 96 1.86 -8.61 -23.21
N ASP A 97 1.13 -8.55 -22.09
CA ASP A 97 1.56 -7.71 -20.97
C ASP A 97 2.63 -8.48 -20.15
N PRO A 98 3.79 -7.88 -19.83
CA PRO A 98 4.76 -8.47 -18.91
C PRO A 98 4.15 -8.89 -17.56
N VAL A 99 3.05 -8.26 -17.13
CA VAL A 99 2.27 -8.59 -15.95
C VAL A 99 1.67 -9.99 -16.03
N GLU A 100 1.01 -10.34 -17.14
CA GLU A 100 0.43 -11.68 -17.34
C GLU A 100 1.50 -12.77 -17.35
N ALA A 101 2.64 -12.48 -17.97
CA ALA A 101 3.74 -13.43 -18.09
C ALA A 101 4.38 -13.78 -16.74
N ILE A 102 4.42 -12.84 -15.79
CA ILE A 102 5.05 -13.04 -14.49
C ILE A 102 4.06 -13.33 -13.36
N ALA A 103 2.76 -13.11 -13.55
CA ALA A 103 1.73 -13.39 -12.55
C ALA A 103 1.79 -14.83 -11.98
N PRO A 104 2.03 -15.90 -12.78
CA PRO A 104 2.20 -17.25 -12.25
C PRO A 104 3.36 -17.40 -11.25
N TYR A 105 4.38 -16.55 -11.33
CA TYR A 105 5.54 -16.57 -10.43
C TYR A 105 5.30 -15.77 -9.14
N LEU A 106 4.23 -14.99 -9.09
CA LEU A 106 3.83 -14.19 -7.93
C LEU A 106 2.75 -14.85 -7.07
N ASP A 107 2.12 -15.92 -7.57
CA ASP A 107 0.94 -16.56 -6.97
C ASP A 107 -0.20 -15.56 -6.71
N VAL A 108 -0.35 -14.59 -7.61
CA VAL A 108 -1.41 -13.57 -7.59
C VAL A 108 -2.01 -13.44 -8.97
N ALA A 109 -3.30 -13.07 -9.03
CA ALA A 109 -3.94 -12.78 -10.29
C ALA A 109 -3.28 -11.56 -10.96
N ALA A 110 -3.11 -11.64 -12.28
CA ALA A 110 -2.85 -10.45 -13.08
C ALA A 110 -4.07 -9.50 -13.00
N PRO A 111 -3.87 -8.18 -13.10
CA PRO A 111 -4.96 -7.24 -13.29
C PRO A 111 -5.77 -7.59 -14.53
N PHE A 112 -7.09 -7.46 -14.47
CA PHE A 112 -7.99 -7.74 -15.58
C PHE A 112 -9.15 -6.74 -15.58
N ILE A 113 -9.88 -6.65 -16.69
CA ILE A 113 -11.12 -5.89 -16.78
C ILE A 113 -12.28 -6.86 -16.57
N ASP A 114 -13.20 -6.52 -15.68
CA ASP A 114 -14.40 -7.32 -15.43
C ASP A 114 -15.53 -7.05 -16.44
N GLU A 115 -16.69 -7.67 -16.23
CA GLU A 115 -17.86 -7.53 -17.11
C GLU A 115 -18.45 -6.10 -17.13
N GLU A 116 -18.09 -5.26 -16.15
CA GLU A 116 -18.57 -3.89 -15.98
C GLU A 116 -17.58 -2.86 -16.54
N ASP A 117 -16.55 -3.31 -17.29
CA ASP A 117 -15.46 -2.48 -17.82
C ASP A 117 -14.62 -1.82 -16.69
N VAL A 118 -14.57 -2.44 -15.52
CA VAL A 118 -13.78 -1.98 -14.37
C VAL A 118 -12.48 -2.76 -14.28
N VAL A 119 -11.38 -2.02 -14.10
CA VAL A 119 -10.06 -2.61 -13.85
C VAL A 119 -10.01 -3.16 -12.42
N VAL A 120 -9.88 -4.47 -12.31
CA VAL A 120 -9.64 -5.18 -11.06
C VAL A 120 -8.14 -5.39 -10.89
N THR A 121 -7.56 -4.80 -9.84
CA THR A 121 -6.14 -4.89 -9.51
C THR A 121 -5.90 -4.89 -8.01
N GLY A 122 -4.70 -5.31 -7.59
CA GLY A 122 -4.31 -5.42 -6.20
C GLY A 122 -2.80 -5.49 -6.01
N GLN A 123 -2.36 -5.86 -4.81
CA GLN A 123 -0.93 -6.06 -4.55
C GLN A 123 -0.43 -7.31 -5.32
N PRO A 124 0.79 -7.29 -5.89
CA PRO A 124 1.81 -6.24 -5.83
C PRO A 124 1.73 -5.25 -7.02
N TRP A 125 0.67 -5.25 -7.82
CA TRP A 125 0.52 -4.36 -8.99
C TRP A 125 0.16 -2.92 -8.61
N GLU A 126 -0.49 -2.74 -7.45
CA GLU A 126 -0.94 -1.45 -6.95
C GLU A 126 0.06 -0.83 -5.97
N CYS A 127 0.48 0.41 -6.24
CA CYS A 127 1.11 1.28 -5.25
C CYS A 127 0.02 2.01 -4.44
N PRO A 128 0.02 1.97 -3.09
CA PRO A 128 -0.98 2.70 -2.29
C PRO A 128 -0.98 4.21 -2.50
N ALA A 129 0.11 4.79 -3.00
CA ALA A 129 0.19 6.21 -3.34
C ALA A 129 -0.35 6.55 -4.74
N SER A 130 -0.54 5.56 -5.62
CA SER A 130 -0.99 5.72 -7.00
C SER A 130 -2.09 4.72 -7.38
N ARG A 131 -3.07 4.55 -6.47
CA ARG A 131 -4.22 3.65 -6.67
C ARG A 131 -5.04 4.01 -7.90
N GLU A 132 -5.22 5.31 -8.14
CA GLU A 132 -5.96 5.79 -9.31
C GLU A 132 -5.28 5.39 -10.62
N VAL A 133 -3.95 5.42 -10.67
CA VAL A 133 -3.18 4.96 -11.82
C VAL A 133 -3.36 3.45 -12.03
N ALA A 134 -3.30 2.67 -10.95
CA ALA A 134 -3.55 1.22 -11.01
C ALA A 134 -4.97 0.92 -11.49
N GLY A 135 -5.99 1.64 -10.99
CA GLY A 135 -7.38 1.47 -11.41
C GLY A 135 -7.68 1.90 -12.85
N ARG A 136 -6.76 2.61 -13.53
CA ARG A 136 -6.89 2.94 -14.95
C ARG A 136 -6.07 2.02 -15.86
N HIS A 137 -4.93 1.53 -15.37
CA HIS A 137 -3.95 0.82 -16.20
C HIS A 137 -3.68 -0.62 -15.78
N GLY A 138 -4.30 -1.09 -14.71
CA GLY A 138 -4.02 -2.39 -14.08
C GLY A 138 -2.81 -2.35 -13.14
N SER A 139 -1.82 -1.50 -13.39
CA SER A 139 -0.59 -1.44 -12.60
C SER A 139 -0.15 0.00 -12.32
N SER A 140 0.35 0.25 -11.10
CA SER A 140 1.07 1.49 -10.77
C SER A 140 2.50 1.49 -11.29
N TYR A 141 2.99 0.37 -11.79
CA TYR A 141 4.38 0.18 -12.22
C TYR A 141 4.48 0.09 -13.74
N ASP A 142 5.52 0.69 -14.27
CA ASP A 142 5.91 0.62 -15.67
C ASP A 142 7.00 -0.43 -15.87
N TYR A 143 6.99 -1.05 -17.05
CA TYR A 143 7.99 -2.02 -17.50
C TYR A 143 8.75 -1.44 -18.72
N PRO A 144 9.76 -0.59 -18.52
CA PRO A 144 10.41 0.17 -19.61
C PRO A 144 11.03 -0.64 -20.76
N PRO A 145 11.47 -1.91 -20.58
CA PRO A 145 12.00 -2.69 -21.70
C PRO A 145 11.08 -2.75 -22.94
N HIS A 146 9.76 -2.58 -22.79
CA HIS A 146 8.81 -2.52 -23.91
C HIS A 146 9.20 -1.47 -24.97
N ARG A 147 9.55 -0.23 -24.60
CA ARG A 147 9.85 0.84 -25.57
C ARG A 147 11.04 0.50 -26.44
N LEU A 148 11.96 -0.28 -25.90
CA LEU A 148 13.18 -0.69 -26.56
C LEU A 148 12.96 -1.93 -27.44
N MET A 149 12.12 -2.87 -26.98
CA MET A 149 11.62 -3.99 -27.79
C MET A 149 10.94 -3.46 -29.06
N LEU A 150 10.04 -2.49 -28.90
CA LEU A 150 9.34 -1.81 -29.99
C LEU A 150 10.29 -1.06 -30.92
N LYS A 151 11.26 -0.30 -30.38
CA LYS A 151 12.19 0.51 -31.19
C LYS A 151 13.15 -0.32 -32.04
N HIS A 152 13.48 -1.54 -31.65
CA HIS A 152 14.52 -2.34 -32.32
C HIS A 152 14.00 -3.61 -33.03
N GLY A 153 12.71 -3.92 -32.97
CA GLY A 153 12.16 -5.16 -33.54
C GLY A 153 12.80 -6.44 -32.97
N ARG A 154 13.37 -6.35 -31.76
CA ARG A 154 14.16 -7.42 -31.15
C ARG A 154 13.28 -8.30 -30.27
N THR A 155 12.99 -9.51 -30.72
CA THR A 155 12.19 -10.53 -30.00
C THR A 155 12.93 -11.23 -28.84
N ARG A 156 14.23 -10.93 -28.64
CA ARG A 156 15.00 -11.42 -27.48
C ARG A 156 15.84 -10.29 -26.87
N VAL A 157 15.54 -9.97 -25.61
CA VAL A 157 16.13 -8.83 -24.88
C VAL A 157 17.21 -9.28 -23.89
N THR A 158 17.57 -10.57 -23.86
CA THR A 158 18.78 -11.10 -23.16
C THR A 158 20.01 -10.23 -23.40
N ARG A 159 20.28 -9.90 -24.68
CA ARG A 159 21.42 -9.06 -25.06
C ARG A 159 21.32 -7.60 -24.59
N PHE A 160 20.12 -7.05 -24.47
CA PHE A 160 19.96 -5.67 -24.01
C PHE A 160 20.30 -5.54 -22.54
N HIS A 161 19.93 -6.52 -21.72
CA HIS A 161 20.31 -6.50 -20.32
C HIS A 161 21.83 -6.48 -20.15
N ALA A 162 22.51 -7.37 -20.85
CA ALA A 162 23.96 -7.41 -20.87
C ALA A 162 24.57 -6.10 -21.41
N ALA A 163 23.88 -5.41 -22.34
CA ALA A 163 24.33 -4.16 -22.94
C ALA A 163 23.93 -2.89 -22.16
N SER A 164 23.01 -2.97 -21.19
CA SER A 164 22.44 -1.81 -20.48
C SER A 164 22.06 -2.16 -19.04
N PRO A 165 23.03 -2.53 -18.18
CA PRO A 165 22.78 -2.97 -16.79
C PRO A 165 22.18 -1.88 -15.89
N TRP A 166 22.21 -0.62 -16.32
CA TRP A 166 21.70 0.52 -15.56
C TRP A 166 20.22 0.80 -15.80
N GLN A 167 19.61 0.14 -16.79
CA GLN A 167 18.22 0.35 -17.15
C GLN A 167 17.30 -0.42 -16.20
N PRO A 168 16.25 0.22 -15.68
CA PRO A 168 15.32 -0.45 -14.78
C PRO A 168 14.46 -1.47 -15.53
N ILE A 169 14.17 -2.59 -14.87
CA ILE A 169 13.24 -3.62 -15.34
C ILE A 169 11.80 -3.18 -15.01
N TRP A 170 11.58 -2.79 -13.76
CA TRP A 170 10.32 -2.23 -13.27
C TRP A 170 10.59 -0.87 -12.65
N MET A 171 9.65 0.05 -12.77
CA MET A 171 9.74 1.34 -12.11
C MET A 171 8.38 1.90 -11.77
N ASP A 172 8.33 2.75 -10.75
CA ASP A 172 7.14 3.52 -10.45
C ASP A 172 6.78 4.42 -11.65
N ARG A 173 5.51 4.35 -12.08
CA ARG A 173 5.00 5.10 -13.23
C ARG A 173 4.89 6.59 -12.91
N GLU A 174 4.51 6.93 -11.69
CA GLU A 174 4.13 8.29 -11.33
C GLU A 174 5.21 8.97 -10.49
N PHE A 175 5.81 10.03 -11.07
CA PHE A 175 6.95 10.73 -10.46
C PHE A 175 6.60 11.38 -9.11
N ASP A 176 5.34 11.78 -8.93
CA ASP A 176 4.86 12.52 -7.77
C ASP A 176 4.14 11.64 -6.72
N ALA A 177 4.02 10.33 -6.96
CA ALA A 177 3.44 9.36 -6.02
C ALA A 177 4.13 9.43 -4.64
N HIS A 178 5.41 9.77 -4.64
CA HIS A 178 6.24 9.84 -3.46
C HIS A 178 7.00 11.18 -3.41
N PRO A 179 6.41 12.23 -2.80
CA PRO A 179 7.04 13.54 -2.70
C PRO A 179 8.45 13.45 -2.11
N GLY A 180 9.44 13.92 -2.87
CA GLY A 180 10.85 13.96 -2.45
C GLY A 180 11.63 12.64 -2.55
N ALA A 181 11.05 11.56 -3.09
CA ALA A 181 11.73 10.25 -3.24
C ALA A 181 12.18 9.95 -4.68
N GLY A 182 11.82 10.79 -5.67
CA GLY A 182 12.10 10.53 -7.08
C GLY A 182 11.45 9.22 -7.59
N LYS A 183 11.79 8.80 -8.82
CA LYS A 183 11.29 7.52 -9.34
C LYS A 183 11.99 6.36 -8.66
N MET A 184 11.21 5.48 -8.05
CA MET A 184 11.72 4.20 -7.54
C MET A 184 11.79 3.19 -8.68
N ALA A 185 12.87 2.41 -8.72
CA ALA A 185 13.04 1.41 -9.76
C ALA A 185 13.76 0.15 -9.28
N ALA A 186 13.32 -0.99 -9.84
CA ALA A 186 14.00 -2.27 -9.78
C ALA A 186 15.01 -2.35 -10.92
N ARG A 187 16.28 -2.58 -10.60
CA ARG A 187 17.32 -2.89 -11.58
C ARG A 187 17.79 -4.32 -11.36
N PHE A 188 18.42 -4.86 -12.38
CA PHE A 188 19.09 -6.15 -12.30
C PHE A 188 20.57 -5.89 -12.54
N ASP A 189 21.32 -5.87 -11.45
CA ASP A 189 22.74 -5.62 -11.39
C ASP A 189 23.52 -6.93 -11.11
N GLY A 190 22.89 -8.08 -11.36
CA GLY A 190 23.39 -9.40 -10.96
C GLY A 190 23.27 -9.67 -9.44
N ALA A 191 22.81 -8.70 -8.65
CA ALA A 191 22.54 -8.84 -7.22
C ALA A 191 21.09 -8.46 -6.94
N VAL A 192 20.21 -9.46 -6.86
CA VAL A 192 18.79 -9.26 -6.52
C VAL A 192 18.67 -8.35 -5.28
N GLY A 193 18.01 -7.20 -5.43
CA GLY A 193 17.58 -6.37 -4.29
C GLY A 193 18.28 -5.03 -4.05
N ARG A 194 19.14 -4.50 -4.95
CA ARG A 194 19.57 -3.09 -4.86
C ARG A 194 18.56 -2.14 -5.50
N TRP A 195 17.88 -1.37 -4.63
CA TRP A 195 16.88 -0.36 -4.99
C TRP A 195 17.56 0.99 -5.10
N SER A 196 17.35 1.66 -6.23
CA SER A 196 17.92 2.98 -6.46
C SER A 196 16.82 3.95 -6.84
N GLU A 197 16.87 5.15 -6.28
CA GLU A 197 16.23 6.30 -6.91
C GLU A 197 16.88 6.52 -8.27
N LEU A 198 16.06 6.69 -9.31
CA LEU A 198 16.56 7.14 -10.61
C LEU A 198 17.04 8.58 -10.45
N ARG A 199 18.34 8.75 -10.23
CA ARG A 199 18.99 10.08 -10.31
C ARG A 199 18.84 10.62 -11.73
N ARG A 200 18.36 11.86 -11.86
CA ARG A 200 18.29 12.59 -13.14
C ARG A 200 19.68 12.85 -13.69
#